data_AF-A0A2V3PK23-F1
#
_entry.id   AF-A0A2V3PK23-F1
#
_cell.length_a   1.000
_cell.length_b   1.000
_cell.length_c   1.000
_cell.angle_alpha   90.00
_cell.angle_beta   90.00
_cell.angle_gamma   90.00
#
_symmetry.space_group_name_H-M   'P 1'
#
loop_
_entity.id
_entity.type
_entity.pdbx_description
1 polymer ?
#
loop_
_entity_poly.entity_id
_entity_poly.type
_entity_poly.pdbx_seq_one_letter_code
_entity_poly.pdbx_strand_id
1 'polypeptide(L)'
;MTNTNNETGNQIHHGENVRFFRDVMLGWSQEYFATQMNIHQSDVSKLENQEVISEDKLKQIAKIFGIDANALQYRNLKNEAKTYIFEIQGDYNVSKTSVINPLEKVSELYERIVKLEVENEQLKNQLKK
;
A
#
# COMPACT_ATOMS: atom_id res chain seq x y z
N MET A 1 39.34 -16.63 3.43
CA MET A 1 38.22 -17.60 3.53
C MET A 1 36.94 -16.78 3.57
N THR A 2 36.29 -16.66 2.42
CA THR A 2 35.04 -15.92 2.23
C THR A 2 33.88 -16.79 2.71
N ASN A 3 33.24 -16.40 3.81
CA ASN A 3 32.08 -17.11 4.32
C ASN A 3 30.83 -16.60 3.60
N THR A 4 30.50 -17.26 2.49
CA THR A 4 29.22 -17.18 1.79
C THR A 4 28.16 -17.94 2.58
N ASN A 5 27.35 -17.24 3.37
CA ASN A 5 26.07 -17.73 3.89
C ASN A 5 24.97 -16.70 3.58
N ASN A 6 24.65 -16.53 2.29
CA ASN A 6 23.40 -15.89 1.89
C ASN A 6 22.31 -16.95 1.88
N GLU A 7 21.76 -17.21 3.06
CA GLU A 7 20.46 -17.83 3.22
C GLU A 7 19.41 -16.81 2.75
N THR A 8 18.90 -16.98 1.53
CA THR A 8 17.85 -16.16 0.92
C THR A 8 16.47 -16.47 1.53
N GLY A 9 16.37 -16.32 2.85
CA GLY A 9 15.12 -16.42 3.62
C GLY A 9 14.68 -15.04 4.09
N ASN A 10 13.79 -14.40 3.33
CA ASN A 10 12.89 -13.36 3.81
C ASN A 10 13.49 -12.23 4.68
N GLN A 11 14.73 -11.81 4.43
CA GLN A 11 15.34 -10.69 5.14
C GLN A 11 14.60 -9.39 4.81
N ILE A 12 14.24 -8.65 5.85
CA ILE A 12 13.49 -7.40 5.74
C ILE A 12 14.47 -6.28 5.49
N HIS A 13 14.28 -5.54 4.39
CA HIS A 13 15.13 -4.42 4.05
C HIS A 13 14.65 -3.16 4.78
N HIS A 14 15.32 -2.80 5.88
CA HIS A 14 14.97 -1.65 6.72
C HIS A 14 15.03 -0.32 5.94
N GLY A 15 16.06 -0.11 5.11
CA GLY A 15 16.21 1.12 4.32
C GLY A 15 15.07 1.35 3.31
N GLU A 16 14.60 0.31 2.64
CA GLU A 16 13.46 0.36 1.72
C GLU A 16 12.16 0.70 2.46
N ASN A 17 11.97 0.18 3.68
CA ASN A 17 10.86 0.57 4.53
C ASN A 17 10.94 2.04 4.92
N VAL A 18 12.11 2.55 5.31
CA VAL A 18 12.31 3.97 5.60
C VAL A 18 11.98 4.83 4.38
N ARG A 19 12.45 4.44 3.18
CA ARG A 19 12.13 5.13 1.92
C ARG A 19 10.62 5.14 1.65
N PHE A 20 9.95 4.00 1.83
CA PHE A 20 8.51 3.88 1.62
C PHE A 20 7.72 4.81 2.54
N PHE A 21 8.03 4.83 3.84
CA PHE A 21 7.33 5.71 4.77
C PHE A 21 7.60 7.18 4.47
N ARG A 22 8.84 7.54 4.15
CA ARG A 22 9.18 8.92 3.75
C ARG A 22 8.40 9.34 2.50
N ASP A 23 8.46 8.55 1.43
CA ASP A 23 8.01 8.95 0.09
C ASP A 23 6.51 8.73 -0.12
N VAL A 24 6.01 7.55 0.26
CA VAL A 24 4.64 7.12 -0.06
C VAL A 24 3.66 7.51 1.05
N MET A 25 4.03 7.32 2.32
CA MET A 25 3.12 7.59 3.44
C MET A 25 3.12 9.07 3.85
N LEU A 26 4.29 9.70 3.86
CA LEU A 26 4.47 11.08 4.33
C LEU A 26 4.66 12.11 3.20
N GLY A 27 5.06 11.68 1.99
CA GLY A 27 5.32 12.58 0.86
C GLY A 27 6.50 13.55 1.09
N TRP A 28 7.45 13.19 1.93
CA TRP A 28 8.57 14.05 2.31
C TRP A 28 9.72 13.95 1.33
N SER A 29 10.35 15.07 0.98
CA SER A 29 11.60 15.03 0.21
C SER A 29 12.75 14.47 1.05
N GLN A 30 13.77 13.90 0.41
CA GLN A 30 14.98 13.44 1.12
C GLN A 30 15.67 14.60 1.85
N GLU A 31 15.64 15.81 1.30
CA GLU A 31 16.17 17.02 1.93
C GLU A 31 15.40 17.36 3.21
N TYR A 32 14.07 17.34 3.16
CA TYR A 32 13.24 17.60 4.34
C TYR A 32 13.51 16.55 5.42
N PHE A 33 13.52 15.27 5.07
CA PHE A 33 13.82 14.21 6.04
C PHE A 33 15.25 14.35 6.62
N ALA A 34 16.22 14.74 5.81
CA ALA A 34 17.59 15.01 6.26
C ALA A 34 17.63 16.13 7.32
N THR A 35 16.85 17.21 7.11
CA THR A 35 16.73 18.28 8.11
C THR A 35 16.10 17.80 9.42
N GLN A 36 15.06 16.95 9.36
CA GLN A 36 14.44 16.38 10.57
C GLN A 36 15.40 15.45 11.33
N MET A 37 16.23 14.71 10.62
CA MET A 37 17.26 13.83 11.19
C MET A 37 18.55 14.56 11.58
N ASN A 38 18.69 15.84 11.23
CA ASN A 38 19.92 16.63 11.37
C ASN A 38 21.15 15.94 10.72
N ILE A 39 20.97 15.42 9.51
CA ILE A 39 22.02 14.78 8.70
C ILE A 39 22.05 15.40 7.30
N HIS A 40 23.06 15.05 6.49
CA HIS A 40 23.10 15.46 5.10
C HIS A 40 22.15 14.62 4.23
N GLN A 41 21.62 15.22 3.16
CA GLN A 41 20.76 14.52 2.19
C GLN A 41 21.45 13.29 1.56
N SER A 42 22.76 13.35 1.35
CA SER A 42 23.54 12.21 0.87
C SER A 42 23.56 11.03 1.85
N ASP A 43 23.44 11.28 3.15
CA ASP A 43 23.38 10.25 4.18
C ASP A 43 21.99 9.62 4.29
N VAL A 44 20.92 10.36 3.94
CA VAL A 44 19.58 9.79 3.77
C VAL A 44 19.57 8.77 2.64
N SER A 45 20.17 9.09 1.50
CA SER A 45 20.26 8.14 0.37
C SER A 45 21.02 6.87 0.75
N LYS A 46 22.13 6.99 1.51
CA LYS A 46 22.85 5.81 2.04
C LYS A 46 22.00 5.01 3.02
N LEU A 47 21.27 5.69 3.91
CA LEU A 47 20.38 5.06 4.88
C LEU A 47 19.26 4.25 4.20
N GLU A 48 18.65 4.80 3.16
CA GLU A 48 17.57 4.14 2.40
C GLU A 48 18.06 2.91 1.62
N ASN A 49 19.33 2.88 1.22
CA ASN A 49 19.95 1.73 0.56
C ASN A 49 20.52 0.69 1.54
N GLN A 50 20.42 0.93 2.85
CA GLN A 50 20.96 0.05 3.87
C GLN A 50 19.96 -1.06 4.22
N GLU A 51 20.36 -2.32 4.02
CA GLU A 51 19.51 -3.49 4.27
C GLU A 51 19.15 -3.63 5.75
N VAL A 52 20.14 -3.48 6.64
CA VAL A 52 19.95 -3.60 8.09
C VAL A 52 20.35 -2.31 8.80
N ILE A 53 19.38 -1.61 9.38
CA ILE A 53 19.57 -0.43 10.24
C ILE A 53 19.49 -0.86 11.72
N SER A 54 20.32 -0.25 12.58
CA SER A 54 20.31 -0.52 14.03
C SER A 54 18.99 -0.13 14.69
N GLU A 55 18.60 -0.87 15.73
CA GLU A 55 17.32 -0.69 16.42
C GLU A 55 17.15 0.73 17.00
N ASP A 56 18.19 1.28 17.62
CA ASP A 56 18.16 2.64 18.17
C ASP A 56 17.89 3.70 17.10
N LYS A 57 18.49 3.51 15.92
CA LYS A 57 18.30 4.43 14.79
C LYS A 57 16.91 4.27 14.17
N LEU A 58 16.39 3.05 14.10
CA LEU A 58 15.00 2.81 13.69
C LEU A 58 14.00 3.47 14.65
N LYS A 59 14.21 3.38 15.97
CA LYS A 59 13.38 4.07 16.97
C LYS A 59 13.41 5.58 16.79
N GLN A 60 14.59 6.15 16.52
CA GLN A 60 14.71 7.58 16.22
C GLN A 60 13.92 7.98 14.98
N ILE A 61 14.05 7.22 13.89
CA ILE A 61 13.33 7.48 12.63
C ILE A 61 11.82 7.34 12.84
N ALA A 62 11.38 6.28 13.52
CA ALA A 62 9.98 6.03 13.83
C ALA A 62 9.35 7.17 14.64
N LYS A 63 10.10 7.71 15.61
CA LYS A 63 9.68 8.89 16.39
C LYS A 63 9.48 10.13 15.52
N ILE A 64 10.36 10.37 14.55
CA ILE A 64 10.23 11.48 13.60
C ILE A 64 9.01 11.29 12.69
N PHE A 65 8.77 10.05 12.24
CA PHE A 65 7.62 9.70 11.42
C PHE A 65 6.30 9.62 12.19
N GLY A 66 6.34 9.61 13.53
CA GLY A 66 5.15 9.47 14.37
C GLY A 66 4.54 8.06 14.34
N ILE A 67 5.37 7.04 14.08
CA ILE A 67 4.96 5.63 13.98
C ILE A 67 5.68 4.76 15.02
N ASP A 68 5.24 3.52 15.17
CA ASP A 68 5.94 2.53 15.97
C ASP A 68 7.17 1.97 15.23
N ALA A 69 8.27 1.72 15.94
CA ALA A 69 9.52 1.22 15.33
C ALA A 69 9.34 -0.15 14.65
N ASN A 70 8.39 -0.97 15.13
CA ASN A 70 8.05 -2.26 14.55
C ASN A 70 7.56 -2.11 13.09
N ALA A 71 6.94 -0.98 12.74
CA ALA A 71 6.48 -0.73 11.37
C ALA A 71 7.65 -0.61 10.36
N LEU A 72 8.82 -0.13 10.81
CA LEU A 72 10.03 -0.10 9.98
C LEU A 72 10.78 -1.44 9.99
N GLN A 73 10.74 -2.14 11.12
CA GLN A 73 11.49 -3.37 11.36
C GLN A 73 10.85 -4.62 10.74
N TYR A 74 9.52 -4.71 10.71
CA TYR A 74 8.81 -5.93 10.33
C TYR A 74 7.99 -5.82 9.04
N ARG A 75 7.98 -4.66 8.39
CA ARG A 75 7.27 -4.51 7.11
C ARG A 75 7.94 -5.33 6.02
N ASN A 76 7.17 -6.21 5.37
CA ASN A 76 7.66 -7.10 4.34
C ASN A 76 6.90 -6.93 3.03
N LEU A 77 7.52 -6.20 2.10
CA LEU A 77 6.99 -5.91 0.76
C LEU A 77 6.66 -7.17 -0.06
N LYS A 78 7.43 -8.26 0.11
CA LYS A 78 7.21 -9.51 -0.66
C LYS A 78 5.90 -10.21 -0.26
N ASN A 79 5.40 -9.97 0.95
CA ASN A 79 4.10 -10.46 1.38
C ASN A 79 2.96 -9.51 1.02
N GLU A 80 3.20 -8.19 0.98
CA GLU A 80 2.19 -7.21 0.56
C GLU A 80 1.85 -7.35 -0.94
N ALA A 81 2.82 -7.68 -1.80
CA ALA A 81 2.56 -8.00 -3.21
C ALA A 81 1.74 -9.29 -3.41
N LYS A 82 1.81 -10.24 -2.47
CA LYS A 82 0.95 -11.44 -2.51
C LYS A 82 -0.49 -11.14 -2.10
N THR A 83 -0.72 -10.16 -1.23
CA THR A 83 -2.07 -9.73 -0.85
C THR A 83 -2.78 -9.03 -2.02
N TYR A 84 -2.06 -8.38 -2.93
CA TYR A 84 -2.65 -7.82 -4.16
C TYR A 84 -2.84 -8.83 -5.30
N ILE A 85 -2.30 -10.05 -5.19
CA ILE A 85 -2.39 -11.10 -6.22
C ILE A 85 -3.29 -12.26 -5.77
N PHE A 86 -3.89 -12.22 -4.57
CA PHE A 86 -4.85 -13.26 -4.16
C PHE A 86 -6.25 -13.11 -4.77
N GLU A 87 -6.52 -12.04 -5.54
CA GLU A 87 -7.82 -11.85 -6.22
C GLU A 87 -7.87 -12.40 -7.66
N ILE A 88 -6.82 -13.05 -8.18
CA ILE A 88 -6.82 -13.51 -9.59
C ILE A 88 -6.61 -15.02 -9.76
N GLN A 89 -6.21 -15.78 -8.74
CA GLN A 89 -6.02 -17.23 -8.89
C GLN A 89 -6.63 -18.04 -7.75
N GLY A 90 -7.86 -18.51 -8.02
CA GLY A 90 -8.29 -19.89 -7.80
C GLY A 90 -8.19 -20.49 -6.39
N ASP A 91 -9.35 -20.81 -5.84
CA ASP A 91 -9.56 -21.73 -4.71
C ASP A 91 -9.02 -21.30 -3.35
N TYR A 92 -9.82 -20.52 -2.61
CA TYR A 92 -9.99 -20.79 -1.17
C TYR A 92 -11.45 -20.57 -0.77
N ASN A 93 -12.04 -21.62 -0.20
CA ASN A 93 -13.38 -21.66 0.40
C ASN A 93 -13.46 -20.68 1.59
N VAL A 94 -13.57 -19.38 1.32
CA VAL A 94 -13.92 -18.40 2.33
C VAL A 94 -15.43 -18.42 2.47
N SER A 95 -15.86 -18.99 3.59
CA SER A 95 -17.16 -18.82 4.25
C SER A 95 -18.00 -17.67 3.69
N LYS A 96 -19.25 -18.01 3.35
CA LYS A 96 -20.48 -17.23 3.06
C LYS A 96 -20.67 -15.82 3.69
N THR A 97 -19.66 -14.99 3.85
CA THR A 97 -19.82 -13.55 3.78
C THR A 97 -20.18 -13.25 2.35
N SER A 98 -21.36 -12.65 2.12
CA SER A 98 -21.76 -12.15 0.81
C SER A 98 -20.65 -11.24 0.29
N VAL A 99 -19.75 -11.80 -0.52
CA VAL A 99 -18.75 -11.06 -1.27
C VAL A 99 -19.56 -10.23 -2.25
N ILE A 100 -19.81 -8.97 -1.89
CA ILE A 100 -20.44 -8.02 -2.78
C ILE A 100 -19.45 -7.85 -3.92
N ASN A 101 -19.70 -8.51 -5.04
CA ASN A 101 -18.90 -8.32 -6.24
C ASN A 101 -19.14 -6.88 -6.71
N PRO A 102 -18.13 -5.99 -6.65
CA PRO A 102 -18.33 -4.60 -7.03
C PRO A 102 -18.78 -4.46 -8.50
N LEU A 103 -18.36 -5.37 -9.37
CA LEU A 103 -18.77 -5.40 -10.77
C LEU A 103 -20.27 -5.72 -10.93
N GLU A 104 -20.78 -6.64 -10.11
CA GLU A 104 -22.20 -6.99 -10.11
C GLU A 104 -23.06 -5.82 -9.63
N LYS A 105 -22.60 -5.09 -8.60
CA LYS A 105 -23.28 -3.86 -8.14
C LYS A 105 -23.24 -2.74 -9.16
N VAL A 106 -22.14 -2.59 -9.89
CA VAL A 106 -22.05 -1.63 -11.00
C VAL A 106 -23.01 -2.02 -12.12
N SER A 107 -23.09 -3.29 -12.48
CA SER A 107 -24.05 -3.80 -13.48
C SER A 107 -25.51 -3.55 -13.07
N GLU A 108 -25.86 -3.83 -11.81
CA GLU A 108 -27.18 -3.57 -11.24
C GLU A 108 -27.55 -2.07 -11.32
N LEU A 109 -26.60 -1.18 -11.01
CA LEU A 109 -26.78 0.27 -11.13
C LEU A 109 -27.00 0.69 -12.58
N TYR A 110 -26.25 0.13 -13.54
CA TYR A 110 -26.45 0.41 -14.96
C TYR A 110 -27.83 -0.02 -15.45
N GLU A 111 -28.28 -1.22 -15.11
CA GLU A 111 -29.63 -1.69 -15.47
C GLU A 111 -30.73 -0.81 -14.86
N ARG A 112 -30.53 -0.32 -13.63
CA ARG A 112 -31.46 0.60 -12.96
C ARG A 112 -31.51 1.96 -13.67
N ILE A 113 -30.36 2.50 -14.07
CA ILE A 113 -30.27 3.77 -14.81
C ILE A 113 -31.00 3.67 -16.14
N VAL A 114 -30.75 2.61 -16.91
CA VAL A 114 -31.41 2.39 -18.21
C VAL A 114 -32.94 2.31 -18.05
N LYS A 115 -33.43 1.61 -17.02
CA LYS A 115 -34.88 1.55 -16.72
C LYS A 115 -35.46 2.94 -16.41
N LEU A 116 -34.75 3.75 -15.63
CA LEU A 116 -35.17 5.11 -15.29
C LEU A 116 -35.20 6.04 -16.51
N GLU A 117 -34.26 5.88 -17.45
CA GLU A 117 -34.26 6.65 -18.70
C GLU A 117 -35.49 6.34 -19.55
N VAL A 118 -35.80 5.05 -19.73
CA VAL A 118 -36.98 4.59 -20.47
C VAL A 118 -38.28 5.10 -19.82
N GLU A 119 -38.39 5.02 -18.48
CA GLU A 119 -39.56 5.51 -17.76
C GLU A 119 -39.72 7.04 -17.89
N ASN A 120 -38.62 7.80 -17.81
CA ASN A 120 -38.63 9.24 -18.02
C ASN A 120 -39.05 9.63 -19.44
N GLU A 121 -38.61 8.90 -20.45
CA GLU A 121 -39.05 9.13 -21.83
C GLU A 121 -40.54 8.86 -22.01
N GLN A 122 -41.06 7.78 -21.40
CA GLN A 122 -42.48 7.46 -21.43
C GLN A 122 -43.32 8.54 -20.76
N LEU A 123 -42.91 9.04 -19.58
CA LEU A 123 -43.57 10.14 -18.89
C LEU A 123 -43.55 11.44 -19.70
N LYS A 124 -42.39 11.78 -20.30
CA LYS A 124 -42.28 12.95 -21.21
C LYS A 124 -43.23 12.84 -22.41
N ASN A 125 -43.43 11.65 -22.94
CA ASN A 125 -44.34 11.42 -24.05
C ASN A 125 -45.82 11.46 -23.64
N GLN A 126 -46.15 11.12 -22.40
CA GLN A 126 -47.49 11.26 -21.84
C GLN A 126 -47.84 12.73 -21.57
N LEU A 127 -46.88 13.55 -21.13
CA LEU A 127 -47.05 14.99 -20.91
C LEU A 127 -47.12 15.82 -22.21
N LYS A 128 -46.74 15.25 -23.35
CA LYS A 128 -46.81 15.86 -24.68
C LYS A 128 -48.11 15.56 -25.44
N LYS A 129 -49.04 14.80 -24.84
CA LYS A 129 -50.41 14.59 -25.34
C LYS A 129 -51.38 15.50 -24.59
#